data_AF-A0A8T0RLH3-F1
#
_entry.id   AF-A0A8T0RLH3-F1
#
_cell.length_a   1.000
_cell.length_b   1.000
_cell.length_c   1.000
_cell.angle_alpha   90.00
_cell.angle_beta   90.00
_cell.angle_gamma   90.00
#
_symmetry.space_group_name_H-M   'P 1'
#
loop_
_entity.id
_entity.type
_entity.pdbx_description
1 polymer ?
#
loop_
_entity_poly.entity_id
_entity_poly.type
_entity_poly.pdbx_seq_one_letter_code
_entity_poly.pdbx_strand_id
1 'polypeptide(L)'
;METALHLLADCRFTRRIWDHIALWVQEPLLKLSNWKIANTALEWCINITTTAGTPRKALRSLALLIMWVLWNERNARIFNRKESSFISVIGKIKEEVSAWIVAGARPLGALLLRD
;
A
#
# COMPACT_ATOMS: atom_id res chain seq x y z
N MET A 1 -2.13 7.63 20.42
CA MET A 1 -2.30 6.17 20.52
C MET A 1 -2.25 5.61 19.10
N GLU A 2 -1.40 4.62 18.82
CA GLU A 2 -1.32 3.99 17.50
C GLU A 2 -2.57 3.12 17.28
N THR A 3 -3.38 3.45 16.28
CA THR A 3 -4.51 2.61 15.83
C THR A 3 -4.16 1.96 14.50
N ALA A 4 -4.89 0.91 14.09
CA ALA A 4 -4.69 0.30 12.77
C ALA A 4 -4.86 1.31 11.63
N LEU A 5 -5.83 2.23 11.75
CA LEU A 5 -6.03 3.29 10.77
C LEU A 5 -4.85 4.26 10.76
N HIS A 6 -4.35 4.65 11.94
CA HIS A 6 -3.17 5.51 12.02
C HIS A 6 -1.94 4.86 11.39
N LEU A 7 -1.69 3.60 11.70
CA LEU A 7 -0.56 2.84 11.17
C LEU A 7 -0.64 2.69 9.64
N LEU A 8 -1.80 2.30 9.11
CA LEU A 8 -1.96 1.91 7.71
C LEU A 8 -2.29 3.08 6.76
N ALA A 9 -2.80 4.20 7.28
CA ALA A 9 -3.32 5.28 6.44
C ALA A 9 -2.92 6.69 6.91
N ASP A 10 -2.95 7.00 8.22
CA ASP A 10 -2.81 8.41 8.67
C ASP A 10 -1.40 8.83 9.07
N CYS A 11 -0.54 7.91 9.45
CA CYS A 11 0.82 8.23 9.86
C CYS A 11 1.57 8.90 8.72
N ARG A 12 2.32 9.97 9.03
CA ARG A 12 3.10 10.74 8.03
C ARG A 12 4.02 9.84 7.21
N PHE A 13 4.64 8.84 7.84
CA PHE A 13 5.51 7.88 7.16
C PHE A 13 4.73 7.06 6.12
N THR A 14 3.62 6.46 6.55
CA THR A 14 2.74 5.65 5.71
C THR A 14 2.12 6.45 4.58
N ARG A 15 1.69 7.69 4.85
CA ARG A 15 1.14 8.59 3.83
C ARG A 15 2.10 8.81 2.66
N ARG A 16 3.37 9.11 2.97
CA ARG A 16 4.41 9.28 1.95
C ARG A 16 4.63 8.02 1.13
N ILE A 17 4.46 6.84 1.73
CA ILE A 17 4.58 5.57 1.01
C ILE A 17 3.44 5.43 0.00
N TRP A 18 2.20 5.66 0.43
CA TRP A 18 1.04 5.62 -0.47
C TRP A 18 1.17 6.58 -1.64
N ASP A 19 1.54 7.85 -1.39
CA ASP A 19 1.73 8.83 -2.46
C ASP A 19 2.83 8.41 -3.45
N HIS A 20 3.96 7.90 -2.95
CA HIS A 20 5.06 7.47 -3.81
C HIS A 20 4.69 6.24 -4.64
N ILE A 21 3.99 5.27 -4.05
CA ILE A 21 3.54 4.08 -4.78
C ILE A 21 2.45 4.44 -5.79
N ALA A 22 1.51 5.34 -5.46
CA ALA A 22 0.49 5.84 -6.38
C ALA A 22 1.12 6.50 -7.62
N LEU A 23 2.20 7.27 -7.44
CA LEU A 23 2.97 7.83 -8.54
C LEU A 23 3.69 6.76 -9.36
N TRP A 24 4.32 5.80 -8.70
CA TRP A 24 5.07 4.73 -9.37
C TRP A 24 4.18 3.84 -10.26
N VAL A 25 2.99 3.49 -9.79
CA VAL A 25 2.05 2.65 -10.57
C VAL A 25 1.09 3.45 -11.45
N GLN A 26 1.25 4.78 -11.48
CA GLN A 26 0.37 5.71 -12.21
C GLN A 26 -1.12 5.52 -11.91
N GLU A 27 -1.47 5.24 -10.65
CA GLU A 27 -2.87 5.04 -10.23
C GLU A 27 -3.32 6.16 -9.30
N PRO A 28 -4.08 7.16 -9.81
CA PRO A 28 -4.57 8.27 -9.01
C PRO A 28 -5.42 7.82 -7.81
N LEU A 29 -6.14 6.70 -7.90
CA LEU A 29 -6.99 6.23 -6.80
C LEU A 29 -6.22 5.88 -5.52
N LEU A 30 -4.92 5.57 -5.63
CA LEU A 30 -4.08 5.31 -4.47
C LEU A 30 -3.56 6.59 -3.80
N LYS A 31 -3.75 7.77 -4.41
CA LYS A 31 -3.39 9.04 -3.79
C LYS A 31 -4.31 9.34 -2.61
N LEU A 32 -3.70 9.79 -1.52
CA LEU A 32 -4.40 10.15 -0.29
C LEU A 32 -5.50 11.19 -0.50
N SER A 33 -5.30 12.14 -1.42
CA SER A 33 -6.26 13.20 -1.72
C SER A 33 -7.62 12.68 -2.20
N ASN A 34 -7.66 11.44 -2.70
CA ASN A 34 -8.87 10.81 -3.23
C ASN A 34 -9.57 9.91 -2.20
N TRP A 35 -9.01 9.79 -1.00
CA TRP A 35 -9.57 8.92 0.03
C TRP A 35 -10.69 9.62 0.78
N LYS A 36 -11.81 8.92 0.92
CA LYS A 36 -12.89 9.35 1.80
C LYS A 36 -12.41 9.29 3.25
N ILE A 37 -12.90 10.22 4.06
CA ILE A 37 -12.75 10.16 5.51
C ILE A 37 -13.31 8.82 5.98
N ALA A 38 -12.55 8.14 6.83
CA ALA A 38 -12.93 6.87 7.42
C ALA A 38 -12.61 6.91 8.91
N ASN A 39 -13.47 6.31 9.73
CA ASN A 39 -13.29 6.23 11.18
C ASN A 39 -12.60 4.93 11.60
N THR A 40 -12.57 3.94 10.72
CA THR A 40 -11.95 2.63 10.97
C THR A 40 -11.04 2.19 9.83
N ALA A 41 -10.07 1.32 10.14
CA ALA A 41 -9.19 0.74 9.13
C ALA A 41 -9.96 -0.12 8.11
N LEU A 42 -11.03 -0.80 8.54
CA LEU A 42 -11.88 -1.59 7.66
C LEU A 42 -12.62 -0.71 6.65
N GLU A 43 -13.25 0.37 7.14
CA GLU A 43 -13.94 1.34 6.29
C GLU A 43 -12.98 1.97 5.27
N TRP A 44 -11.80 2.40 5.72
CA TRP A 44 -10.75 2.92 4.85
C TRP A 44 -10.34 1.89 3.78
N CYS A 45 -10.06 0.65 4.20
CA CYS A 45 -9.66 -0.43 3.29
C CYS A 45 -10.74 -0.69 2.22
N ILE A 46 -12.02 -0.72 2.61
CA ILE A 46 -13.14 -0.85 1.67
C ILE A 46 -13.15 0.34 0.70
N ASN A 47 -12.98 1.57 1.19
CA ASN A 47 -13.02 2.78 0.36
C ASN A 47 -11.96 2.77 -0.75
N ILE A 48 -10.73 2.33 -0.45
CA ILE A 48 -9.63 2.32 -1.43
C ILE A 48 -9.64 1.08 -2.35
N THR A 49 -10.42 0.05 -2.01
CA THR A 49 -10.46 -1.21 -2.77
C THR A 49 -11.76 -1.46 -3.54
N THR A 50 -12.82 -0.70 -3.26
CA THR A 50 -14.14 -0.90 -3.89
C THR A 50 -14.55 0.19 -4.87
N THR A 51 -13.66 1.13 -5.18
CA THR A 51 -13.90 2.21 -6.15
C THR A 51 -14.27 1.66 -7.54
N ALA A 52 -15.29 2.25 -8.16
CA ALA A 52 -15.77 1.86 -9.49
C ALA A 52 -14.79 2.30 -10.60
N GLY A 53 -14.66 1.49 -11.66
CA GLY A 53 -13.90 1.85 -12.87
C GLY A 53 -12.44 1.39 -12.94
N THR A 54 -11.88 0.78 -11.90
CA THR A 54 -10.47 0.36 -11.86
C THR A 54 -10.27 -1.15 -11.84
N PRO A 55 -9.05 -1.66 -12.12
CA PRO A 55 -8.74 -3.09 -12.04
C PRO A 55 -8.76 -3.53 -10.58
N ARG A 56 -9.97 -3.75 -10.05
CA ARG A 56 -10.28 -3.99 -8.64
C ARG A 56 -9.39 -5.07 -8.02
N LYS A 57 -9.09 -6.12 -8.78
CA LYS A 57 -8.24 -7.22 -8.32
C LYS A 57 -6.78 -6.80 -8.14
N ALA A 58 -6.21 -6.04 -9.07
CA ALA A 58 -4.83 -5.57 -9.00
C ALA A 58 -4.63 -4.58 -7.84
N LEU A 59 -5.52 -3.58 -7.74
CA LEU A 59 -5.43 -2.57 -6.67
C LEU A 59 -5.66 -3.16 -5.29
N ARG A 60 -6.58 -4.12 -5.14
CA ARG A 60 -6.75 -4.88 -3.90
C ARG A 60 -5.48 -5.62 -3.50
N SER A 61 -4.91 -6.37 -4.44
CA SER A 61 -3.67 -7.12 -4.18
C SER A 61 -2.53 -6.19 -3.80
N LEU A 62 -2.36 -5.06 -4.51
CA LEU A 62 -1.33 -4.07 -4.21
C LEU A 62 -1.55 -3.43 -2.85
N ALA A 63 -2.78 -3.02 -2.53
CA ALA A 63 -3.10 -2.42 -1.24
C ALA A 63 -2.83 -3.39 -0.07
N LEU A 64 -3.22 -4.66 -0.23
CA LEU A 64 -2.94 -5.71 0.76
C LEU A 64 -1.44 -5.92 0.97
N LEU A 65 -0.66 -5.94 -0.11
CA LEU A 65 0.79 -6.07 -0.05
C LEU A 65 1.43 -4.87 0.67
N ILE A 66 1.01 -3.64 0.37
CA ILE A 66 1.51 -2.44 1.06
C ILE A 66 1.17 -2.51 2.55
N MET A 67 -0.07 -2.83 2.90
CA MET A 67 -0.49 -2.99 4.30
C MET A 67 0.34 -4.05 5.03
N TRP A 68 0.63 -5.18 4.37
CA TRP A 68 1.48 -6.23 4.89
C TRP A 68 2.91 -5.75 5.17
N VAL A 69 3.54 -5.05 4.22
CA VAL A 69 4.90 -4.52 4.41
C VAL A 69 4.94 -3.48 5.52
N LEU A 70 3.94 -2.60 5.61
CA LEU A 70 3.83 -1.60 6.68
C LEU A 70 3.66 -2.25 8.06
N TRP A 71 2.83 -3.28 8.15
CA TRP A 71 2.66 -4.06 9.37
C TRP A 71 3.97 -4.72 9.82
N ASN A 72 4.71 -5.33 8.88
CA ASN A 72 6.01 -5.92 9.15
C ASN A 72 7.05 -4.88 9.59
N GLU A 73 7.08 -3.71 8.96
CA GLU A 73 7.96 -2.61 9.34
C GLU A 73 7.67 -2.14 10.78
N ARG A 74 6.39 -1.99 11.15
CA ARG A 74 6.02 -1.68 12.52
C ARG A 74 6.45 -2.77 13.50
N ASN A 75 6.25 -4.04 13.16
CA ASN A 75 6.69 -5.14 14.03
C ASN A 75 8.21 -5.16 14.20
N ALA A 76 8.98 -4.89 13.14
CA ALA A 76 10.43 -4.78 13.24
C ALA A 76 10.87 -3.61 14.15
N ARG A 77 10.20 -2.45 14.07
CA ARG A 77 10.48 -1.30 14.94
C ARG A 77 10.19 -1.61 16.40
N ILE A 78 9.04 -2.22 16.69
CA ILE A 78 8.59 -2.47 18.06
C ILE A 78 9.34 -3.63 18.70
N PHE A 79 9.42 -4.78 18.04
CA PHE A 79 9.94 -6.01 18.63
C PHE A 79 11.46 -6.17 18.43
N ASN A 80 11.99 -5.66 17.33
CA ASN A 80 13.41 -5.83 16.99
C ASN A 80 14.23 -4.52 17.11
N ARG A 81 13.59 -3.40 17.50
CA ARG A 81 14.19 -2.06 17.55
C ARG A 81 14.90 -1.67 16.24
N LYS A 82 14.38 -2.16 15.11
CA LYS A 82 14.94 -1.95 13.79
C LYS A 82 13.99 -1.07 12.96
N GLU A 83 14.46 0.13 12.64
CA GLU A 83 13.75 1.06 11.76
C GLU A 83 14.39 1.06 10.38
N SER A 84 13.58 0.83 9.35
CA SER A 84 14.00 0.98 7.96
C SER A 84 13.74 2.41 7.47
N SER A 85 14.62 2.91 6.60
CA SER A 85 14.39 4.18 5.93
C SER A 85 13.19 4.10 4.98
N PHE A 86 12.62 5.27 4.65
CA PHE A 86 11.55 5.39 3.65
C PHE A 86 11.92 4.68 2.34
N ILE A 87 13.13 4.90 1.83
CA ILE A 87 13.61 4.29 0.58
C ILE A 87 13.68 2.77 0.70
N SER A 88 14.13 2.23 1.84
CA SER A 88 14.18 0.78 2.06
C SER A 88 12.79 0.15 2.07
N VAL A 89 11.78 0.80 2.68
CA VAL A 89 10.41 0.28 2.68
C VAL A 89 9.79 0.32 1.28
N ILE A 90 10.02 1.40 0.52
CA ILE A 90 9.61 1.44 -0.90
C ILE A 90 10.29 0.33 -1.70
N GLY A 91 11.58 0.09 -1.49
CA GLY A 91 12.33 -1.01 -2.12
C GLY A 91 11.68 -2.36 -1.85
N LYS A 92 11.40 -2.68 -0.58
CA LYS A 92 10.70 -3.91 -0.18
C LYS A 92 9.35 -4.06 -0.85
N ILE A 93 8.55 -3.00 -0.94
CA ILE A 93 7.24 -3.05 -1.64
C ILE A 93 7.44 -3.42 -3.11
N LYS A 94 8.39 -2.78 -3.81
CA LYS A 94 8.65 -3.05 -5.23
C LYS A 94 9.19 -4.47 -5.46
N GLU A 95 10.06 -4.94 -4.57
CA GLU A 95 10.58 -6.31 -4.59
C GLU A 95 9.46 -7.34 -4.40
N GLU A 96 8.59 -7.16 -3.40
CA GLU A 96 7.43 -8.03 -3.17
C GLU A 96 6.47 -8.02 -4.37
N VAL A 97 6.17 -6.84 -4.94
CA VAL A 97 5.33 -6.75 -6.15
C VAL A 97 5.95 -7.53 -7.31
N SER A 98 7.26 -7.39 -7.52
CA SER A 98 7.97 -8.12 -8.56
C SER A 98 7.94 -9.64 -8.33
N ALA A 99 8.17 -10.07 -7.10
CA ALA A 99 8.11 -11.48 -6.71
C ALA A 99 6.72 -12.07 -6.94
N TRP A 100 5.65 -11.34 -6.61
CA TRP A 100 4.27 -11.78 -6.83
C TRP A 100 3.94 -11.89 -8.32
N ILE A 101 4.44 -10.95 -9.15
CA ILE A 101 4.27 -11.01 -10.60
C ILE A 101 4.94 -12.25 -11.18
N VAL A 102 6.19 -12.54 -10.77
CA VAL A 102 6.92 -13.75 -11.17
C VAL A 102 6.19 -15.01 -10.70
N ALA A 103 5.58 -14.99 -9.50
CA ALA A 103 4.75 -16.07 -8.98
C ALA A 103 3.36 -16.19 -9.66
N GLY A 104 3.05 -15.35 -10.65
CA GLY A 104 1.84 -15.45 -11.46
C GLY A 104 0.69 -14.52 -11.08
N ALA A 105 0.93 -13.47 -10.28
CA ALA A 105 -0.03 -12.41 -10.00
C ALA A 105 -0.29 -11.49 -11.21
N ARG A 106 -0.85 -12.08 -12.28
CA ARG A 106 -1.13 -11.41 -13.57
C ARG A 106 -1.83 -10.04 -13.46
N PRO A 107 -2.82 -9.83 -12.56
CA PRO A 107 -3.43 -8.52 -12.40
C PRO A 107 -2.45 -7.41 -11.97
N LEU A 108 -1.46 -7.73 -11.12
CA LEU A 108 -0.43 -6.77 -10.71
C LEU A 108 0.51 -6.44 -11.87
N GLY A 109 0.89 -7.44 -12.66
CA GLY A 109 1.70 -7.23 -13.87
C GLY A 109 0.99 -6.31 -14.87
N ALA A 110 -0.30 -6.57 -15.12
CA ALA A 110 -1.11 -5.73 -16.00
C ALA A 110 -1.34 -4.30 -15.49
N LEU A 111 -1.18 -4.05 -14.19
CA LEU A 111 -1.24 -2.70 -13.61
C LEU A 111 0.04 -1.91 -13.91
N LEU A 112 1.20 -2.56 -13.85
CA LEU A 112 2.51 -1.93 -14.08
C LEU A 112 2.86 -1.75 -15.56
N LEU A 113 2.30 -2.60 -16.44
CA LEU A 113 2.54 -2.58 -17.89
C LEU A 113 1.52 -1.71 -18.65
N ARG A 114 0.85 -0.78 -17.98
CA ARG A 114 -0.04 0.18 -18.63
C ARG A 114 0.81 1.24 -19.33
N ASP A 115 0.96 1.11 -20.65
CA ASP A 115 1.45 2.17 -21.54
C ASP A 115 0.42 3.31 -21.65
#